data_AF-A0A9E1S4D2-F1
#
_entry.id   AF-A0A9E1S4D2-F1
#
_cell.length_a   1.000
_cell.length_b   1.000
_cell.length_c   1.000
_cell.angle_alpha   90.00
_cell.angle_beta   90.00
_cell.angle_gamma   90.00
#
_symmetry.space_group_name_H-M   'P 1'
#
loop_
_entity.id
_entity.type
_entity.pdbx_description
1 polymer ?
#
loop_
_entity_poly.entity_id
_entity_poly.type
_entity_poly.pdbx_seq_one_letter_code
_entity_poly.pdbx_strand_id
1 'polypeptide(L)'
;MTNIQYSYSLGSMSVNTEAPQPLWSCHGIQIIPGPTDTVVLFNPKNDARLLVQSEVARALEHCYRFDTLSGHLNRLFEAMPPLREQPEDAKKILELVRDAGIFESADEAWQRLTTRSDDSPLDEGPVRLFILTCDRPEALERLLNALSEQTLPEHIEALFVIDDSRASESSDINASVIESVRENIGLPIHHVDMAVRTELISQLKDTLQESHHLAIDFLLDRAYWGAAPTYGLARNLALLLSVNYRALVMDDDILPVAMTPPLLRKDLWFDTPTAREAVFYSSTAEMEQHALIADFSPLSAMLKSLGQSLSQVLSTQLSEANALKGLDGRLTTSFRASSRVHLGQCGTWGDPGTADATSIFFFNEPSIQRLLKIGDSLETSLSVRAGWMGYQGDTIGAYGVMSAITGLNHHVLLPPYLPAGRGEDLLFGVMLQRLHPESAVFNEGWAAPHYPVEDRSTRGKLNPVTV
;
A
#
# COMPACT_ATOMS: atom_id res chain seq x y z
N MET A 1 -29.17 19.70 -66.33
CA MET A 1 -28.19 19.43 -65.26
C MET A 1 -28.36 17.97 -64.84
N THR A 2 -27.53 17.09 -65.39
CA THR A 2 -27.56 15.65 -65.15
C THR A 2 -26.69 15.34 -63.94
N ASN A 3 -27.31 14.93 -62.83
CA ASN A 3 -26.59 14.53 -61.62
C ASN A 3 -25.92 13.17 -61.85
N ILE A 4 -24.60 13.15 -61.78
CA ILE A 4 -23.79 11.93 -61.73
C ILE A 4 -23.62 11.56 -60.26
N GLN A 5 -24.12 10.38 -59.88
CA GLN A 5 -24.02 9.84 -58.52
C GLN A 5 -22.85 8.84 -58.49
N TYR A 6 -21.78 9.17 -57.75
CA TYR A 6 -20.66 8.26 -57.52
C TYR A 6 -20.96 7.39 -56.29
N SER A 7 -21.01 6.07 -56.47
CA SER A 7 -21.06 5.07 -55.41
C SER A 7 -19.65 4.53 -55.18
N TYR A 8 -19.02 4.88 -54.06
CA TYR A 8 -17.81 4.21 -53.59
C TYR A 8 -18.22 3.07 -52.66
N SER A 9 -17.91 1.83 -53.06
CA SER A 9 -17.95 0.68 -52.15
C SER A 9 -16.57 0.57 -51.51
N LEU A 10 -16.42 1.09 -50.28
CA LEU A 10 -15.30 0.76 -49.44
C LEU A 10 -15.43 -0.73 -49.09
N GLY A 11 -14.56 -1.56 -49.65
CA GLY A 11 -14.44 -2.95 -49.24
C GLY A 11 -14.30 -2.99 -47.73
N SER A 12 -15.19 -3.75 -47.08
CA SER A 12 -15.08 -4.05 -45.66
C SER A 12 -13.68 -4.59 -45.40
N MET A 13 -12.84 -3.79 -44.71
CA MET A 13 -11.68 -4.36 -44.05
C MET A 13 -12.24 -5.40 -43.09
N SER A 14 -11.99 -6.67 -43.37
CA SER A 14 -12.14 -7.72 -42.37
C SER A 14 -11.21 -7.33 -41.22
N VAL A 15 -11.80 -6.77 -40.17
CA VAL A 15 -11.16 -6.76 -38.86
C VAL A 15 -11.00 -8.24 -38.55
N ASN A 16 -9.79 -8.76 -38.75
CA ASN A 16 -9.39 -10.03 -38.17
C ASN A 16 -9.47 -9.81 -36.66
N THR A 17 -10.64 -10.09 -36.08
CA THR A 17 -10.74 -10.41 -34.66
C THR A 17 -10.11 -11.78 -34.48
N GLU A 18 -8.78 -11.85 -34.60
CA GLU A 18 -8.02 -12.97 -34.04
C GLU A 18 -8.43 -13.08 -32.58
N ALA A 19 -8.80 -14.28 -32.16
CA ALA A 19 -9.10 -14.54 -30.76
C ALA A 19 -7.91 -14.06 -29.90
N PRO A 20 -8.15 -13.48 -28.71
CA PRO A 20 -7.08 -13.02 -27.86
C PRO A 20 -6.08 -14.17 -27.63
N GLN A 21 -4.81 -13.94 -27.95
CA GLN A 21 -3.78 -14.96 -27.73
C GLN A 21 -3.56 -15.15 -26.22
N PRO A 22 -3.32 -16.40 -25.77
CA PRO A 22 -3.10 -16.68 -24.36
C PRO A 22 -1.86 -15.95 -23.85
N LEU A 23 -1.98 -15.39 -22.65
CA LEU A 23 -0.91 -14.70 -21.95
C LEU A 23 -0.26 -15.65 -20.94
N TRP A 24 1.05 -15.56 -20.80
CA TRP A 24 1.86 -16.44 -19.97
C TRP A 24 2.85 -15.63 -19.13
N SER A 25 3.19 -16.10 -17.95
CA SER A 25 4.26 -15.56 -17.11
C SER A 25 5.11 -16.69 -16.51
N CYS A 26 6.42 -16.55 -16.54
CA CYS A 26 7.36 -17.51 -15.93
C CYS A 26 7.76 -17.02 -14.54
N HIS A 27 6.97 -17.32 -13.51
CA HIS A 27 7.22 -16.85 -12.15
C HIS A 27 6.89 -17.93 -11.10
N GLY A 28 7.22 -17.67 -9.84
CA GLY A 28 6.88 -18.58 -8.73
C GLY A 28 7.63 -19.91 -8.75
N ILE A 29 8.68 -20.01 -9.56
CA ILE A 29 9.53 -21.21 -9.68
C ILE A 29 10.78 -21.09 -8.79
N GLN A 30 11.29 -22.23 -8.37
CA GLN A 30 12.59 -22.36 -7.72
C GLN A 30 13.64 -22.81 -8.74
N ILE A 31 14.82 -22.21 -8.67
CA ILE A 31 15.97 -22.59 -9.49
C ILE A 31 16.92 -23.37 -8.61
N ILE A 32 17.05 -24.67 -8.87
CA ILE A 32 17.87 -25.59 -8.07
C ILE A 32 19.15 -25.92 -8.87
N PRO A 33 20.35 -25.67 -8.32
CA PRO A 33 21.60 -25.97 -9.00
C PRO A 33 21.73 -27.45 -9.35
N GLY A 34 22.11 -27.74 -10.60
CA GLY A 34 22.41 -29.07 -11.11
C GLY A 34 23.90 -29.26 -11.45
N PRO A 35 24.30 -30.45 -11.91
CA PRO A 35 25.66 -30.70 -12.38
C PRO A 35 25.92 -30.02 -13.74
N THR A 36 27.18 -29.72 -14.04
CA THR A 36 27.64 -29.34 -15.41
C THR A 36 26.86 -28.17 -16.02
N ASP A 37 26.77 -27.05 -15.30
CA ASP A 37 26.11 -25.80 -15.73
C ASP A 37 24.62 -25.94 -16.11
N THR A 38 23.95 -26.92 -15.50
CA THR A 38 22.50 -27.08 -15.59
C THR A 38 21.81 -26.64 -14.31
N VAL A 39 20.54 -26.29 -14.45
CA VAL A 39 19.64 -26.02 -13.33
C VAL A 39 18.32 -26.73 -13.53
N VAL A 40 17.67 -27.10 -12.43
CA VAL A 40 16.29 -27.58 -12.44
C VAL A 40 15.38 -26.40 -12.16
N LEU A 41 14.51 -26.10 -13.12
CA LEU A 41 13.35 -25.25 -12.90
C LEU A 41 12.29 -26.09 -12.20
N PHE A 42 11.90 -25.70 -10.99
CA PHE A 42 10.91 -26.41 -10.19
C PHE A 42 9.71 -25.49 -9.92
N ASN A 43 8.53 -25.89 -10.35
CA ASN A 43 7.29 -25.20 -10.01
C ASN A 43 6.62 -25.88 -8.80
N PRO A 44 6.65 -25.26 -7.60
CA PRO A 44 6.10 -25.86 -6.39
C PRO A 44 4.56 -25.96 -6.41
N LYS A 45 3.86 -25.26 -7.30
CA LYS A 45 2.39 -25.28 -7.38
C LYS A 45 1.85 -26.56 -8.02
N ASN A 46 2.55 -27.11 -9.01
CA ASN A 46 2.10 -28.26 -9.81
C ASN A 46 3.14 -29.40 -9.87
N ASP A 47 4.23 -29.30 -9.11
CA ASP A 47 5.35 -30.25 -9.08
C ASP A 47 6.08 -30.43 -10.43
N ALA A 48 5.89 -29.49 -11.37
CA ALA A 48 6.58 -29.52 -12.65
C ALA A 48 8.08 -29.28 -12.49
N ARG A 49 8.88 -30.03 -13.25
CA ARG A 49 10.35 -30.00 -13.20
C ARG A 49 10.89 -30.03 -14.61
N LEU A 50 11.83 -29.13 -14.91
CA LEU A 50 12.53 -29.10 -16.19
C LEU A 50 14.02 -28.84 -15.99
N LEU A 51 14.87 -29.74 -16.49
CA LEU A 51 16.31 -29.55 -16.49
C LEU A 51 16.70 -28.71 -17.72
N VAL A 52 17.36 -27.58 -17.50
CA VAL A 52 17.81 -26.65 -18.54
C VAL A 52 19.25 -26.22 -18.29
N GLN A 53 19.88 -25.60 -19.29
CA GLN A 53 21.15 -24.88 -19.11
C GLN A 53 20.93 -23.62 -18.27
N SER A 54 21.92 -23.20 -17.48
CA SER A 54 21.84 -21.96 -16.66
C SER A 54 21.45 -20.73 -17.49
N GLU A 55 21.90 -20.65 -18.75
CA GLU A 55 21.58 -19.54 -19.66
C GLU A 55 20.08 -19.45 -19.99
N VAL A 56 19.39 -20.60 -20.09
CA VAL A 56 17.93 -20.62 -20.32
C VAL A 56 17.21 -20.05 -19.10
N ALA A 57 17.63 -20.44 -17.89
CA ALA A 57 17.03 -19.90 -16.67
C ALA A 57 17.23 -18.38 -16.56
N ARG A 58 18.42 -17.87 -16.92
CA ARG A 58 18.70 -16.43 -16.97
C ARG A 58 17.84 -15.71 -18.01
N ALA A 59 17.64 -16.32 -19.19
CA ALA A 59 16.76 -15.77 -20.21
C ALA A 59 15.31 -15.63 -19.70
N LEU A 60 14.81 -16.66 -19.00
CA LEU A 60 13.46 -16.66 -18.43
C LEU A 60 13.21 -15.55 -17.39
N GLU A 61 14.25 -14.92 -16.83
CA GLU A 61 14.11 -13.75 -15.96
C GLU A 61 13.50 -12.54 -16.70
N HIS A 62 13.50 -12.54 -18.03
CA HIS A 62 12.82 -11.52 -18.84
C HIS A 62 11.35 -11.86 -19.14
N CYS A 63 10.86 -13.00 -18.65
CA CYS A 63 9.53 -13.54 -18.92
C CYS A 63 8.57 -13.46 -17.71
N TYR A 64 8.87 -12.62 -16.71
CA TYR A 64 8.00 -12.45 -15.52
C TYR A 64 6.66 -11.78 -15.82
N ARG A 65 6.54 -10.98 -16.88
CA ARG A 65 5.30 -10.27 -17.19
C ARG A 65 4.32 -11.14 -17.97
N PHE A 66 3.03 -11.08 -17.65
CA PHE A 66 2.01 -11.76 -18.47
C PHE A 66 1.99 -11.18 -19.88
N ASP A 67 2.32 -12.01 -20.86
CA ASP A 67 2.33 -11.63 -22.28
C ASP A 67 2.20 -12.88 -23.15
N THR A 68 1.91 -12.66 -24.43
CA THR A 68 1.97 -13.71 -25.45
C THR A 68 3.39 -14.29 -25.54
N LEU A 69 3.53 -15.55 -25.97
CA LEU A 69 4.85 -16.13 -26.22
C LEU A 69 5.66 -15.33 -27.24
N SER A 70 5.01 -14.77 -28.26
CA SER A 70 5.64 -13.87 -29.22
C SER A 70 6.14 -12.58 -28.56
N GLY A 71 5.38 -12.01 -27.63
CA GLY A 71 5.79 -10.85 -26.83
C GLY A 71 7.01 -11.15 -25.95
N HIS A 72 7.05 -12.31 -25.31
CA HIS A 72 8.23 -12.79 -24.59
C HIS A 72 9.44 -12.95 -25.49
N LEU A 73 9.28 -13.59 -26.65
CA LEU A 73 10.35 -13.79 -27.61
C LEU A 73 10.96 -12.47 -28.07
N ASN A 74 10.13 -11.46 -28.37
CA ASN A 74 10.58 -10.12 -28.72
C ASN A 74 11.40 -9.48 -27.59
N ARG A 75 10.95 -9.57 -26.34
CA ARG A 75 11.70 -9.08 -25.18
C ARG A 75 13.03 -9.80 -25.01
N LEU A 76 13.06 -11.11 -25.20
CA LEU A 76 14.31 -11.88 -25.18
C LEU A 76 15.28 -11.42 -26.27
N PHE A 77 14.80 -11.14 -27.47
CA PHE A 77 15.64 -10.61 -28.54
C PHE A 77 16.17 -9.21 -28.27
N GLU A 78 15.43 -8.38 -27.53
CA GLU A 78 15.91 -7.06 -27.09
C GLU A 78 16.96 -7.18 -25.99
N ALA A 79 16.71 -7.99 -24.96
CA ALA A 79 17.60 -8.18 -23.82
C ALA A 79 18.85 -9.02 -24.14
N MET A 80 18.72 -9.98 -25.07
CA MET A 80 19.76 -10.94 -25.46
C MET A 80 19.86 -11.02 -26.99
N PRO A 81 20.50 -10.03 -27.65
CA PRO A 81 20.58 -9.96 -29.11
C PRO A 81 21.09 -11.22 -29.84
N PRO A 82 22.02 -12.03 -29.30
CA PRO A 82 22.47 -13.27 -29.97
C PRO A 82 21.36 -14.28 -30.25
N LEU A 83 20.28 -14.29 -29.46
CA LEU A 83 19.14 -15.19 -29.69
C LEU A 83 18.42 -14.94 -31.03
N ARG A 84 18.62 -13.75 -31.63
CA ARG A 84 18.06 -13.41 -32.95
C ARG A 84 18.66 -14.24 -34.09
N GLU A 85 19.81 -14.86 -33.88
CA GLU A 85 20.44 -15.74 -34.88
C GLU A 85 19.69 -17.06 -35.04
N GLN A 86 18.94 -17.49 -34.01
CA GLN A 86 18.17 -18.74 -33.99
C GLN A 86 16.75 -18.54 -33.42
N PRO A 87 15.90 -17.74 -34.08
CA PRO A 87 14.61 -17.33 -33.52
C PRO A 87 13.63 -18.49 -33.35
N GLU A 88 13.67 -19.48 -34.26
CA GLU A 88 12.82 -20.67 -34.18
C GLU A 88 13.21 -21.58 -33.02
N ASP A 89 14.49 -21.68 -32.69
CA ASP A 89 14.94 -22.51 -31.57
C ASP A 89 14.63 -21.83 -30.23
N ALA A 90 14.80 -20.51 -30.13
CA ALA A 90 14.35 -19.73 -28.98
C ALA A 90 12.83 -19.88 -28.75
N LYS A 91 12.03 -19.84 -29.82
CA LYS A 91 10.58 -20.08 -29.75
C LYS A 91 10.26 -21.49 -29.26
N LYS A 92 10.89 -22.53 -29.82
CA LYS A 92 10.68 -23.93 -29.38
C LYS A 92 11.07 -24.15 -27.92
N ILE A 93 12.12 -23.49 -27.43
CA ILE A 93 12.51 -23.55 -26.02
C ILE A 93 11.41 -22.93 -25.14
N LEU A 94 10.88 -21.76 -25.50
CA LEU A 94 9.77 -21.16 -24.76
C LEU A 94 8.51 -22.05 -24.76
N GLU A 95 8.18 -22.66 -25.90
CA GLU A 95 7.08 -23.62 -26.00
C GLU A 95 7.32 -24.86 -25.13
N LEU A 96 8.53 -25.41 -25.12
CA LEU A 96 8.93 -26.53 -24.26
C LEU A 96 8.79 -26.18 -22.77
N VAL A 97 9.26 -24.99 -22.37
CA VAL A 97 9.19 -24.53 -20.97
C VAL A 97 7.72 -24.32 -20.55
N ARG A 98 6.89 -23.74 -21.42
CA ARG A 98 5.44 -23.62 -21.21
C ARG A 98 4.80 -25.00 -21.06
N ASP A 99 5.01 -25.88 -22.03
CA ASP A 99 4.38 -27.21 -22.07
C ASP A 99 4.83 -28.12 -20.93
N ALA A 100 6.02 -27.85 -20.35
CA ALA A 100 6.49 -28.48 -19.14
C ALA A 100 5.79 -27.98 -17.86
N GLY A 101 4.90 -26.98 -17.92
CA GLY A 101 4.17 -26.45 -16.76
C GLY A 101 4.96 -25.44 -15.93
N ILE A 102 6.01 -24.84 -16.48
CA ILE A 102 6.83 -23.82 -15.81
C ILE A 102 6.22 -22.42 -15.92
N PHE A 103 5.54 -22.11 -17.03
CA PHE A 103 4.75 -20.88 -17.14
C PHE A 103 3.38 -21.07 -16.49
N GLU A 104 2.86 -20.00 -15.86
CA GLU A 104 1.45 -19.86 -15.48
C GLU A 104 0.75 -19.01 -16.54
N SER A 105 -0.40 -19.46 -17.04
CA SER A 105 -1.25 -18.67 -17.93
C SER A 105 -2.00 -17.58 -17.15
N ALA A 106 -2.41 -16.50 -17.83
CA ALA A 106 -3.25 -15.48 -17.20
C ALA A 106 -4.62 -16.04 -16.78
N ASP A 107 -5.16 -17.03 -17.48
CA ASP A 107 -6.41 -17.70 -17.09
C ASP A 107 -6.24 -18.49 -15.78
N GLU A 108 -5.15 -19.24 -15.63
CA GLU A 108 -4.84 -19.95 -14.37
C GLU A 108 -4.60 -18.97 -13.22
N ALA A 109 -3.86 -17.89 -13.46
CA ALA A 109 -3.64 -16.84 -12.47
C ALA A 109 -4.96 -16.16 -12.07
N TRP A 110 -5.81 -15.85 -13.04
CA TRP A 110 -7.12 -15.25 -12.82
C TRP A 110 -8.03 -16.17 -12.00
N GLN A 111 -8.12 -17.45 -12.36
CA GLN A 111 -8.84 -18.44 -11.57
C GLN A 111 -8.29 -18.52 -10.15
N ARG A 112 -6.97 -18.66 -9.98
CA ARG A 112 -6.32 -18.68 -8.65
C ARG A 112 -6.67 -17.47 -7.79
N LEU A 113 -6.80 -16.29 -8.38
CA LEU A 113 -7.06 -15.03 -7.68
C LEU A 113 -8.56 -14.72 -7.48
N THR A 114 -9.45 -15.30 -8.30
CA THR A 114 -10.87 -14.88 -8.34
C THR A 114 -11.87 -16.01 -8.12
N THR A 115 -11.46 -17.28 -8.23
CA THR A 115 -12.35 -18.42 -7.96
C THR A 115 -12.88 -18.32 -6.55
N ARG A 116 -14.19 -18.09 -6.44
CA ARG A 116 -14.89 -17.88 -5.17
C ARG A 116 -14.51 -18.98 -4.18
N SER A 117 -13.93 -18.56 -3.06
CA SER A 117 -13.72 -19.44 -1.92
C SER A 117 -15.04 -19.55 -1.15
N ASP A 118 -15.29 -20.70 -0.51
CA ASP A 118 -16.39 -20.89 0.45
C ASP A 118 -16.17 -20.10 1.75
N ASP A 119 -15.20 -19.19 1.76
CA ASP A 119 -14.95 -18.27 2.86
C ASP A 119 -16.19 -17.44 3.12
N SER A 120 -16.68 -17.50 4.36
CA SER A 120 -17.71 -16.58 4.81
C SER A 120 -17.18 -15.15 4.63
N PRO A 121 -18.03 -14.22 4.16
CA PRO A 121 -17.72 -12.80 4.23
C PRO A 121 -17.23 -12.49 5.64
N LEU A 122 -16.17 -11.70 5.76
CA LEU A 122 -15.79 -11.21 7.07
C LEU A 122 -16.98 -10.41 7.59
N ASP A 123 -17.45 -10.72 8.80
CA ASP A 123 -18.59 -10.02 9.40
C ASP A 123 -18.34 -8.52 9.29
N GLU A 124 -19.37 -7.74 8.93
CA GLU A 124 -19.32 -6.28 8.95
C GLU A 124 -19.40 -5.77 10.41
N GLY A 125 -18.72 -6.49 11.31
CA GLY A 125 -18.65 -6.20 12.71
C GLY A 125 -18.09 -4.80 12.97
N PRO A 126 -18.22 -4.36 14.22
CA PRO A 126 -17.85 -3.02 14.64
C PRO A 126 -16.41 -2.67 14.27
N VAL A 127 -16.19 -1.38 14.09
CA VAL A 127 -14.91 -0.78 13.71
C VAL A 127 -14.50 0.22 14.77
N ARG A 128 -13.22 0.25 15.12
CA ARG A 128 -12.68 1.23 16.06
C ARG A 128 -11.85 2.26 15.32
N LEU A 129 -12.15 3.53 15.58
CA LEU A 129 -11.39 4.65 15.05
C LEU A 129 -10.39 5.11 16.11
N PHE A 130 -9.13 5.31 15.72
CA PHE A 130 -8.05 5.76 16.59
C PHE A 130 -7.42 7.04 16.04
N ILE A 131 -7.20 8.02 16.92
CA ILE A 131 -6.38 9.20 16.65
C ILE A 131 -5.18 9.15 17.57
N LEU A 132 -3.99 9.34 17.01
CA LEU A 132 -2.73 9.33 17.76
C LEU A 132 -2.22 10.77 17.90
N THR A 133 -1.98 11.21 19.14
CA THR A 133 -1.49 12.57 19.42
C THR A 133 -0.36 12.56 20.46
N CYS A 134 0.52 13.55 20.41
CA CYS A 134 1.61 13.74 21.36
C CYS A 134 2.08 15.20 21.34
N ASP A 135 1.72 15.98 22.36
CA ASP A 135 2.11 17.39 22.53
C ASP A 135 1.67 18.30 21.36
N ARG A 136 0.54 17.98 20.69
CA ARG A 136 0.03 18.69 19.51
C ARG A 136 -1.48 19.01 19.60
N PRO A 137 -1.93 19.78 20.60
CA PRO A 137 -3.35 20.09 20.78
C PRO A 137 -3.99 20.78 19.57
N GLU A 138 -3.26 21.66 18.89
CA GLU A 138 -3.76 22.38 17.70
C GLU A 138 -4.04 21.44 16.52
N ALA A 139 -3.24 20.37 16.36
CA ALA A 139 -3.45 19.36 15.33
C ALA A 139 -4.69 18.52 15.66
N LEU A 140 -4.77 18.04 16.91
CA LEU A 140 -5.90 17.27 17.41
C LEU A 140 -7.22 18.03 17.28
N GLU A 141 -7.25 19.30 17.68
CA GLU A 141 -8.44 20.15 17.56
C GLU A 141 -8.88 20.30 16.11
N ARG A 142 -7.94 20.56 15.19
CA ARG A 142 -8.25 20.68 13.77
C ARG A 142 -8.84 19.39 13.20
N LEU A 143 -8.27 18.23 13.52
CA LEU A 143 -8.78 16.95 13.06
C LEU A 143 -10.17 16.64 13.65
N LEU A 144 -10.35 16.82 14.97
CA LEU A 144 -11.61 16.52 15.63
C LEU A 144 -12.75 17.43 15.16
N ASN A 145 -12.48 18.73 14.97
CA ASN A 145 -13.45 19.65 14.38
C ASN A 145 -13.86 19.19 12.97
N ALA A 146 -12.89 18.83 12.12
CA ALA A 146 -13.17 18.34 10.77
C ALA A 146 -13.94 17.01 10.77
N LEU A 147 -13.72 16.12 11.74
CA LEU A 147 -14.51 14.90 11.90
C LEU A 147 -15.95 15.21 12.37
N SER A 148 -16.13 16.18 13.26
CA SER A 148 -17.44 16.56 13.80
C SER A 148 -18.39 17.14 12.74
N GLU A 149 -17.85 17.61 11.61
CA GLU A 149 -18.60 18.12 10.47
C GLU A 149 -19.00 17.02 9.47
N GLN A 150 -18.56 15.77 9.67
CA GLN A 150 -18.78 14.67 8.74
C GLN A 150 -19.71 13.60 9.31
N THR A 151 -20.44 12.94 8.42
CA THR A 151 -21.13 11.69 8.77
C THR A 151 -20.14 10.54 8.78
N LEU A 152 -19.88 9.99 9.96
CA LEU A 152 -19.00 8.84 10.14
C LEU A 152 -19.71 7.54 9.68
N PRO A 153 -18.96 6.55 9.16
CA PRO A 153 -19.53 5.25 8.81
C PRO A 153 -20.24 4.59 10.01
N GLU A 154 -21.44 4.04 9.77
CA GLU A 154 -22.31 3.49 10.83
C GLU A 154 -21.67 2.35 11.64
N HIS A 155 -20.72 1.62 11.06
CA HIS A 155 -20.03 0.53 11.74
C HIS A 155 -18.91 1.01 12.67
N ILE A 156 -18.55 2.29 12.69
CA ILE A 156 -17.60 2.82 13.68
C ILE A 156 -18.31 2.88 15.04
N GLU A 157 -17.91 2.02 15.97
CA GLU A 157 -18.58 1.92 17.28
C GLU A 157 -18.10 2.98 18.28
N ALA A 158 -16.84 3.43 18.14
CA ALA A 158 -16.22 4.38 19.05
C ALA A 158 -14.96 5.00 18.44
N LEU A 159 -14.64 6.20 18.93
CA LEU A 159 -13.40 6.90 18.68
C LEU A 159 -12.50 6.84 19.93
N PHE A 160 -11.24 6.46 19.73
CA PHE A 160 -10.21 6.43 20.76
C PHE A 160 -9.15 7.47 20.43
N VAL A 161 -8.93 8.44 21.32
CA VAL A 161 -7.79 9.36 21.22
C VAL A 161 -6.69 8.82 22.11
N ILE A 162 -5.62 8.30 21.50
CA ILE A 162 -4.44 7.80 22.21
C ILE A 162 -3.47 8.97 22.40
N ASP A 163 -3.41 9.46 23.63
CA ASP A 163 -2.61 10.63 23.98
C ASP A 163 -1.26 10.19 24.56
N ASP A 164 -0.20 10.34 23.76
CA ASP A 164 1.19 10.13 24.15
C ASP A 164 1.91 11.44 24.51
N SER A 165 1.17 12.50 24.87
CA SER A 165 1.75 13.79 25.30
C SER A 165 2.67 13.63 26.52
N ARG A 166 3.75 14.42 26.54
CA ARG A 166 4.72 14.50 27.63
C ARG A 166 4.50 15.73 28.49
N ALA A 167 4.01 16.81 27.92
CA ALA A 167 3.64 18.01 28.64
C ALA A 167 2.23 17.84 29.25
N SER A 168 2.11 18.06 30.56
CA SER A 168 0.81 18.00 31.24
C SER A 168 -0.17 19.03 30.67
N GLU A 169 0.32 20.24 30.34
CA GLU A 169 -0.47 21.28 29.70
C GLU A 169 -1.07 20.83 28.36
N SER A 170 -0.29 20.14 27.53
CA SER A 170 -0.80 19.59 26.27
C SER A 170 -1.88 18.54 26.51
N SER A 171 -1.72 17.67 27.51
CA SER A 171 -2.74 16.67 27.85
C SER A 171 -4.03 17.30 28.39
N ASP A 172 -3.93 18.35 29.21
CA ASP A 172 -5.09 19.10 29.72
C ASP A 172 -5.86 19.81 28.58
N ILE A 173 -5.14 20.39 27.62
CA ILE A 173 -5.74 21.02 26.44
C ILE A 173 -6.40 19.94 25.56
N ASN A 174 -5.72 18.82 25.31
CA ASN A 174 -6.28 17.70 24.55
C ASN A 174 -7.60 17.22 25.16
N ALA A 175 -7.65 17.02 26.48
CA ALA A 175 -8.87 16.63 27.19
C ALA A 175 -10.01 17.65 26.98
N SER A 176 -9.69 18.95 27.06
CA SER A 176 -10.65 20.03 26.84
C SER A 176 -11.19 20.06 25.40
N VAL A 177 -10.32 19.82 24.42
CA VAL A 177 -10.69 19.73 22.99
C VAL A 177 -11.56 18.51 22.73
N ILE A 178 -11.24 17.36 23.31
CA ILE A 178 -12.05 16.13 23.17
C ILE A 178 -13.45 16.34 23.73
N GLU A 179 -13.57 17.03 24.87
CA GLU A 179 -14.85 17.29 25.48
C GLU A 179 -15.71 18.26 24.65
N SER A 180 -15.11 19.26 24.02
CA SER A 180 -15.85 20.25 23.22
C SER A 180 -16.52 19.68 21.97
N VAL A 181 -15.97 18.59 21.41
CA VAL A 181 -16.51 17.92 20.20
C VAL A 181 -17.40 16.71 20.52
N ARG A 182 -17.47 16.29 21.79
CA ARG A 182 -18.13 15.03 22.20
C ARG A 182 -19.58 14.92 21.72
N GLU A 183 -20.34 16.00 21.89
CA GLU A 183 -21.76 16.02 21.48
C GLU A 183 -21.94 16.01 19.95
N ASN A 184 -21.01 16.63 19.21
CA ASN A 184 -21.12 16.77 17.75
C ASN A 184 -20.71 15.51 16.99
N ILE A 185 -19.73 14.76 17.49
CA ILE A 185 -19.25 13.53 16.82
C ILE A 185 -20.29 12.40 16.84
N GLY A 186 -21.20 12.40 17.82
CA GLY A 186 -22.31 11.43 17.87
C GLY A 186 -21.91 9.98 18.14
N LEU A 187 -20.66 9.73 18.56
CA LEU A 187 -20.13 8.42 18.94
C LEU A 187 -19.42 8.50 20.31
N PRO A 188 -19.31 7.39 21.05
CA PRO A 188 -18.46 7.32 22.23
C PRO A 188 -17.02 7.73 21.91
N ILE A 189 -16.48 8.70 22.67
CA ILE A 189 -15.08 9.11 22.58
C ILE A 189 -14.35 8.71 23.87
N HIS A 190 -13.30 7.90 23.73
CA HIS A 190 -12.42 7.47 24.79
C HIS A 190 -11.08 8.21 24.71
N HIS A 191 -10.77 9.04 25.70
CA HIS A 191 -9.44 9.63 25.84
C HIS A 191 -8.57 8.68 26.64
N VAL A 192 -7.50 8.17 26.01
CA VAL A 192 -6.55 7.24 26.61
C VAL A 192 -5.24 8.00 26.85
N ASP A 193 -5.20 8.69 27.98
CA ASP A 193 -4.04 9.44 28.45
C ASP A 193 -3.03 8.53 29.18
N MET A 194 -2.01 9.14 29.78
CA MET A 194 -0.99 8.41 30.53
C MET A 194 -1.54 7.75 31.80
N ALA A 195 -2.54 8.33 32.46
CA ALA A 195 -3.13 7.77 33.67
C ALA A 195 -3.91 6.49 33.32
N VAL A 196 -4.76 6.54 32.30
CA VAL A 196 -5.50 5.37 31.78
C VAL A 196 -4.54 4.29 31.30
N ARG A 197 -3.46 4.67 30.60
CA ARG A 197 -2.44 3.71 30.15
C ARG A 197 -1.74 3.03 31.32
N THR A 198 -1.36 3.79 32.34
CA THR A 198 -0.69 3.25 33.53
C THR A 198 -1.59 2.27 34.28
N GLU A 199 -2.87 2.61 34.42
CA GLU A 199 -3.87 1.73 35.01
C GLU A 199 -4.01 0.42 34.22
N LEU A 200 -4.13 0.52 32.88
CA LEU A 200 -4.20 -0.65 32.00
C LEU A 200 -2.96 -1.54 32.15
N ILE A 201 -1.75 -0.96 32.17
CA ILE A 201 -0.50 -1.72 32.35
C ILE A 201 -0.50 -2.45 33.69
N SER A 202 -0.92 -1.79 34.78
CA SER A 202 -1.04 -2.42 36.10
C SER A 202 -2.02 -3.60 36.04
N GLN A 203 -3.22 -3.40 35.49
CA GLN A 203 -4.22 -4.45 35.37
C GLN A 203 -3.74 -5.64 34.54
N LEU A 204 -3.02 -5.39 33.44
CA LEU A 204 -2.42 -6.45 32.62
C LEU A 204 -1.39 -7.25 33.40
N LYS A 205 -0.52 -6.58 34.17
CA LYS A 205 0.50 -7.25 35.00
C LYS A 205 -0.11 -8.03 36.16
N ASP A 206 -1.19 -7.53 36.76
CA ASP A 206 -1.89 -8.21 37.84
C ASP A 206 -2.65 -9.46 37.34
N THR A 207 -3.10 -9.42 36.08
CA THR A 207 -3.91 -10.51 35.49
C THR A 207 -3.06 -11.57 34.79
N LEU A 208 -1.95 -11.18 34.16
CA LEU A 208 -1.12 -12.07 33.35
C LEU A 208 0.08 -12.61 34.14
N GLN A 209 0.63 -13.72 33.66
CA GLN A 209 1.82 -14.34 34.27
C GLN A 209 3.02 -13.38 34.25
N GLU A 210 3.83 -13.42 35.30
CA GLU A 210 5.02 -12.57 35.48
C GLU A 210 5.99 -12.64 34.28
N SER A 211 6.05 -13.78 33.58
CA SER A 211 6.83 -13.96 32.36
C SER A 211 6.47 -12.99 31.22
N HIS A 212 5.29 -12.37 31.27
CA HIS A 212 4.84 -11.38 30.28
C HIS A 212 5.13 -9.93 30.69
N HIS A 213 5.52 -9.66 31.94
CA HIS A 213 5.67 -8.29 32.45
C HIS A 213 6.70 -7.49 31.67
N LEU A 214 7.84 -8.10 31.32
CA LEU A 214 8.87 -7.43 30.51
C LEU A 214 8.35 -7.05 29.11
N ALA A 215 7.53 -7.90 28.49
CA ALA A 215 6.96 -7.61 27.18
C ALA A 215 5.91 -6.49 27.27
N ILE A 216 5.11 -6.46 28.33
CA ILE A 216 4.16 -5.38 28.61
C ILE A 216 4.90 -4.06 28.76
N ASP A 217 5.97 -4.03 29.57
CA ASP A 217 6.78 -2.81 29.77
C ASP A 217 7.44 -2.36 28.49
N PHE A 218 8.07 -3.29 27.77
CA PHE A 218 8.69 -2.98 26.49
C PHE A 218 7.69 -2.38 25.50
N LEU A 219 6.49 -2.97 25.35
CA LEU A 219 5.54 -2.59 24.31
C LEU A 219 4.66 -1.38 24.64
N LEU A 220 4.40 -1.10 25.93
CA LEU A 220 3.37 -0.15 26.36
C LEU A 220 3.88 0.89 27.37
N ASP A 221 4.89 0.60 28.17
CA ASP A 221 5.36 1.52 29.20
C ASP A 221 6.37 2.54 28.64
N ARG A 222 6.00 3.81 28.71
CA ARG A 222 6.88 4.92 28.29
C ARG A 222 8.14 4.97 29.14
N ALA A 223 8.06 4.66 30.44
CA ALA A 223 9.19 4.71 31.34
C ALA A 223 10.34 3.79 30.90
N TYR A 224 10.03 2.67 30.23
CA TYR A 224 11.01 1.75 29.68
C TYR A 224 11.96 2.40 28.65
N TRP A 225 11.47 3.41 27.93
CA TRP A 225 12.18 4.07 26.81
C TRP A 225 12.77 5.43 27.17
N GLY A 226 12.47 5.96 28.35
CA GLY A 226 12.99 7.23 28.83
C GLY A 226 12.72 8.40 27.87
N ALA A 227 13.77 9.09 27.44
CA ALA A 227 13.65 10.26 26.57
C ALA A 227 13.52 9.93 25.07
N ALA A 228 13.71 8.67 24.66
CA ALA A 228 13.64 8.28 23.25
C ALA A 228 12.28 8.63 22.63
N PRO A 229 12.21 8.97 21.33
CA PRO A 229 10.93 9.21 20.67
C PRO A 229 10.12 7.90 20.56
N THR A 230 8.86 7.92 20.99
CA THR A 230 8.03 6.72 21.24
C THR A 230 6.89 6.54 20.23
N TYR A 231 7.16 6.74 18.93
CA TYR A 231 6.15 6.73 17.87
C TYR A 231 5.30 5.44 17.83
N GLY A 232 5.87 4.30 18.23
CA GLY A 232 5.20 3.00 18.24
C GLY A 232 4.36 2.70 19.48
N LEU A 233 4.55 3.39 20.61
CA LEU A 233 3.78 3.09 21.84
C LEU A 233 2.28 3.33 21.66
N ALA A 234 1.91 4.49 21.11
CA ALA A 234 0.52 4.81 20.84
C ALA A 234 -0.12 3.83 19.85
N ARG A 235 0.66 3.40 18.83
CA ARG A 235 0.24 2.40 17.85
C ARG A 235 0.05 1.02 18.46
N ASN A 236 0.93 0.59 19.37
CA ASN A 236 0.77 -0.67 20.11
C ASN A 236 -0.47 -0.66 21.00
N LEU A 237 -0.81 0.49 21.60
CA LEU A 237 -2.04 0.61 22.37
C LEU A 237 -3.28 0.55 21.47
N ALA A 238 -3.25 1.19 20.30
CA ALA A 238 -4.30 1.05 19.29
C ALA A 238 -4.45 -0.40 18.79
N LEU A 239 -3.34 -1.14 18.61
CA LEU A 239 -3.39 -2.57 18.31
C LEU A 239 -4.08 -3.34 19.44
N LEU A 240 -3.63 -3.19 20.68
CA LEU A 240 -4.22 -3.92 21.82
C LEU A 240 -5.73 -3.65 21.95
N LEU A 241 -6.14 -2.39 21.77
CA LEU A 241 -7.53 -1.97 21.83
C LEU A 241 -8.32 -2.30 20.56
N SER A 242 -7.73 -2.90 19.52
CA SER A 242 -8.45 -3.29 18.30
C SER A 242 -8.55 -4.79 18.07
N VAL A 243 -8.06 -5.63 18.99
CA VAL A 243 -8.13 -7.10 18.86
C VAL A 243 -9.57 -7.55 18.59
N ASN A 244 -9.77 -8.32 17.51
CA ASN A 244 -11.08 -8.77 16.98
C ASN A 244 -11.95 -7.66 16.37
N TYR A 245 -11.39 -6.52 16.00
CA TYR A 245 -12.06 -5.46 15.25
C TYR A 245 -11.33 -5.20 13.94
N ARG A 246 -12.03 -4.57 13.00
CA ARG A 246 -11.34 -3.71 12.03
C ARG A 246 -11.03 -2.38 12.72
N ALA A 247 -9.89 -1.78 12.42
CA ALA A 247 -9.49 -0.51 12.98
C ALA A 247 -9.02 0.46 11.92
N LEU A 248 -9.32 1.73 12.12
CA LEU A 248 -8.72 2.84 11.38
C LEU A 248 -7.86 3.65 12.34
N VAL A 249 -6.60 3.88 11.99
CA VAL A 249 -5.64 4.62 12.79
C VAL A 249 -5.21 5.86 12.03
N MET A 250 -5.36 7.02 12.65
CA MET A 250 -5.09 8.33 12.06
C MET A 250 -4.04 9.08 12.88
N ASP A 251 -3.12 9.74 12.21
CA ASP A 251 -2.30 10.77 12.85
C ASP A 251 -3.14 12.05 13.07
N ASP A 252 -2.82 12.84 14.09
CA ASP A 252 -3.55 14.07 14.45
C ASP A 252 -3.31 15.25 13.49
N ASP A 253 -2.23 15.24 12.70
CA ASP A 253 -1.84 16.32 11.80
C ASP A 253 -2.42 16.19 10.39
N ILE A 254 -3.47 15.39 10.22
CA ILE A 254 -4.12 15.14 8.93
C ILE A 254 -5.54 15.71 8.90
N LEU A 255 -6.13 15.83 7.70
CA LEU A 255 -7.56 16.09 7.55
C LEU A 255 -8.29 14.83 7.05
N PRO A 256 -9.51 14.55 7.54
CA PRO A 256 -10.30 13.38 7.16
C PRO A 256 -10.99 13.59 5.81
N VAL A 257 -10.23 13.95 4.78
CA VAL A 257 -10.71 14.22 3.43
C VAL A 257 -9.87 13.43 2.43
N ALA A 258 -10.50 12.87 1.39
CA ALA A 258 -9.79 12.20 0.32
C ALA A 258 -9.43 13.20 -0.80
N MET A 259 -8.14 13.34 -1.10
CA MET A 259 -7.63 14.13 -2.22
C MET A 259 -7.41 13.24 -3.44
N THR A 260 -7.96 13.63 -4.58
CA THR A 260 -7.69 12.92 -5.84
C THR A 260 -6.24 13.15 -6.29
N PRO A 261 -5.59 12.17 -6.92
CA PRO A 261 -4.22 12.33 -7.39
C PRO A 261 -4.14 13.42 -8.47
N PRO A 262 -3.10 14.26 -8.49
CA PRO A 262 -2.90 15.31 -9.50
C PRO A 262 -2.38 14.75 -10.84
N LEU A 263 -2.36 13.42 -10.97
CA LEU A 263 -1.93 12.68 -12.16
C LEU A 263 -3.13 11.92 -12.73
N LEU A 264 -3.04 11.51 -14.00
CA LEU A 264 -4.10 10.73 -14.65
C LEU A 264 -4.41 9.46 -13.84
N ARG A 265 -5.69 9.29 -13.47
CA ARG A 265 -6.14 8.14 -12.70
C ARG A 265 -5.91 6.84 -13.47
N LYS A 266 -5.45 5.81 -12.76
CA LYS A 266 -5.33 4.43 -13.26
C LYS A 266 -6.38 3.52 -12.63
N ASP A 267 -6.71 2.45 -13.34
CA ASP A 267 -7.52 1.36 -12.80
C ASP A 267 -6.75 0.59 -11.72
N LEU A 268 -7.46 -0.27 -10.98
CA LEU A 268 -6.86 -1.15 -9.98
C LEU A 268 -5.69 -1.94 -10.57
N TRP A 269 -4.56 -1.95 -9.87
CA TRP A 269 -3.38 -2.67 -10.31
C TRP A 269 -2.68 -3.42 -9.17
N PHE A 270 -1.61 -4.16 -9.50
CA PHE A 270 -0.70 -4.74 -8.52
C PHE A 270 0.67 -4.11 -8.67
N ASP A 271 1.26 -3.65 -7.57
CA ASP A 271 2.58 -3.04 -7.62
C ASP A 271 3.34 -3.11 -6.28
N THR A 272 4.54 -2.58 -6.32
CA THR A 272 5.47 -2.44 -5.20
C THR A 272 5.44 -1.01 -4.65
N PRO A 273 5.92 -0.80 -3.41
CA PRO A 273 6.05 0.55 -2.85
C PRO A 273 6.83 1.54 -3.71
N THR A 274 7.78 1.08 -4.53
CA THR A 274 8.59 1.92 -5.42
C THR A 274 7.80 2.48 -6.63
N ALA A 275 6.58 2.00 -6.87
CA ALA A 275 5.71 2.55 -7.90
C ALA A 275 4.91 3.78 -7.45
N ARG A 276 4.96 4.14 -6.17
CA ARG A 276 4.44 5.43 -5.70
C ARG A 276 5.08 6.56 -6.51
N GLU A 277 4.25 7.51 -6.90
CA GLU A 277 4.67 8.71 -7.59
C GLU A 277 4.62 9.92 -6.67
N ALA A 278 5.44 10.92 -6.99
CA ALA A 278 5.43 12.21 -6.34
C ALA A 278 5.26 13.36 -7.34
N VAL A 279 4.51 14.37 -6.92
CA VAL A 279 4.41 15.69 -7.54
C VAL A 279 4.80 16.72 -6.48
N PHE A 280 5.60 17.70 -6.84
CA PHE A 280 6.04 18.75 -5.92
C PHE A 280 5.58 20.10 -6.47
N TYR A 281 5.44 21.08 -5.59
CA TYR A 281 4.99 22.42 -5.94
C TYR A 281 6.01 23.46 -5.45
N SER A 282 6.09 24.58 -6.16
CA SER A 282 6.97 25.70 -5.79
C SER A 282 6.48 26.47 -4.56
N SER A 283 5.20 26.33 -4.21
CA SER A 283 4.57 26.93 -3.04
C SER A 283 3.32 26.15 -2.60
N THR A 284 2.92 26.33 -1.35
CA THR A 284 1.63 25.80 -0.84
C THR A 284 0.44 26.35 -1.62
N ALA A 285 0.48 27.62 -2.02
CA ALA A 285 -0.58 28.24 -2.81
C ALA A 285 -0.76 27.59 -4.19
N GLU A 286 0.34 27.20 -4.85
CA GLU A 286 0.29 26.46 -6.12
C GLU A 286 -0.27 25.04 -5.91
N MET A 287 0.11 24.38 -4.82
CA MET A 287 -0.47 23.08 -4.46
C MET A 287 -1.98 23.18 -4.25
N GLU A 288 -2.44 24.19 -3.49
CA GLU A 288 -3.86 24.42 -3.22
C GLU A 288 -4.68 24.66 -4.50
N GLN A 289 -4.10 25.30 -5.53
CA GLN A 289 -4.76 25.46 -6.82
C GLN A 289 -5.00 24.14 -7.56
N HIS A 290 -4.22 23.11 -7.27
CA HIS A 290 -4.39 21.76 -7.82
C HIS A 290 -5.15 20.81 -6.89
N ALA A 291 -5.59 21.29 -5.72
CA ALA A 291 -6.33 20.50 -4.76
C ALA A 291 -7.72 20.14 -5.30
N LEU A 292 -7.97 18.84 -5.43
CA LEU A 292 -9.27 18.30 -5.81
C LEU A 292 -9.73 17.31 -4.75
N ILE A 293 -10.76 17.72 -4.00
CA ILE A 293 -11.40 16.91 -2.97
C ILE A 293 -12.34 15.91 -3.64
N ALA A 294 -12.21 14.63 -3.28
CA ALA A 294 -13.11 13.60 -3.74
C ALA A 294 -14.48 13.68 -3.04
N ASP A 295 -15.51 13.17 -3.69
CA ASP A 295 -16.91 13.18 -3.23
C ASP A 295 -17.27 12.00 -2.31
N PHE A 296 -16.27 11.37 -1.69
CA PHE A 296 -16.44 10.22 -0.79
C PHE A 296 -15.66 10.38 0.51
N SER A 297 -16.14 9.72 1.57
CA SER A 297 -15.44 9.66 2.86
C SER A 297 -14.19 8.76 2.76
N PRO A 298 -13.01 9.23 3.21
CA PRO A 298 -11.81 8.39 3.25
C PRO A 298 -11.98 7.20 4.21
N LEU A 299 -12.76 7.35 5.28
CA LEU A 299 -13.03 6.27 6.24
C LEU A 299 -13.86 5.17 5.58
N SER A 300 -14.94 5.54 4.88
CA SER A 300 -15.77 4.58 4.14
C SER A 300 -14.99 3.89 3.01
N ALA A 301 -14.14 4.63 2.29
CA ALA A 301 -13.31 4.09 1.22
C ALA A 301 -12.35 3.01 1.76
N MET A 302 -11.61 3.32 2.82
CA MET A 302 -10.69 2.39 3.47
C MET A 302 -11.40 1.11 3.95
N LEU A 303 -12.59 1.25 4.52
CA LEU A 303 -13.35 0.13 5.10
C LEU A 303 -14.00 -0.79 4.05
N LYS A 304 -14.12 -0.32 2.80
CA LYS A 304 -14.65 -1.11 1.68
C LYS A 304 -13.76 -2.30 1.33
N SER A 305 -12.44 -2.12 1.39
CA SER A 305 -11.46 -3.15 1.03
C SER A 305 -10.96 -3.93 2.25
N LEU A 306 -10.90 -3.29 3.42
CA LEU A 306 -10.31 -3.85 4.63
C LEU A 306 -11.00 -5.13 5.11
N GLY A 307 -10.24 -6.23 5.19
CA GLY A 307 -10.72 -7.56 5.59
C GLY A 307 -11.38 -8.38 4.48
N GLN A 308 -11.66 -7.77 3.32
CA GLN A 308 -12.21 -8.47 2.17
C GLN A 308 -11.19 -9.44 1.57
N SER A 309 -11.69 -10.53 1.00
CA SER A 309 -10.87 -11.45 0.21
C SER A 309 -10.52 -10.83 -1.15
N LEU A 310 -9.39 -11.23 -1.74
CA LEU A 310 -8.98 -10.78 -3.06
C LEU A 310 -10.00 -11.18 -4.12
N SER A 311 -10.68 -12.31 -3.98
CA SER A 311 -11.76 -12.66 -4.93
C SER A 311 -12.87 -11.60 -4.97
N GLN A 312 -13.24 -11.03 -3.82
CA GLN A 312 -14.24 -9.96 -3.72
C GLN A 312 -13.68 -8.62 -4.22
N VAL A 313 -12.45 -8.27 -3.83
CA VAL A 313 -11.82 -7.01 -4.26
C VAL A 313 -11.64 -6.99 -5.79
N LEU A 314 -11.14 -8.08 -6.37
CA LEU A 314 -10.85 -8.16 -7.79
C LEU A 314 -12.13 -8.27 -8.62
N SER A 315 -13.10 -9.09 -8.23
CA SER A 315 -14.36 -9.24 -9.00
C SER A 315 -15.22 -7.99 -9.08
N THR A 316 -15.02 -7.03 -8.17
CA THR A 316 -15.73 -5.73 -8.20
C THR A 316 -15.02 -4.69 -9.07
N GLN A 317 -13.74 -4.89 -9.42
CA GLN A 317 -12.90 -3.87 -10.07
C GLN A 317 -12.24 -4.32 -11.37
N LEU A 318 -12.06 -5.62 -11.60
CA LEU A 318 -11.45 -6.20 -12.79
C LEU A 318 -12.40 -7.23 -13.43
N SER A 319 -12.41 -7.31 -14.76
CA SER A 319 -13.41 -8.07 -15.51
C SER A 319 -12.95 -9.46 -15.96
N GLU A 320 -11.69 -9.62 -16.38
CA GLU A 320 -11.22 -10.85 -17.02
C GLU A 320 -9.69 -11.02 -16.96
N ALA A 321 -9.21 -12.23 -17.28
CA ALA A 321 -7.79 -12.60 -17.26
C ALA A 321 -6.90 -11.69 -18.14
N ASN A 322 -7.43 -11.15 -19.24
CA ASN A 322 -6.70 -10.23 -20.11
C ASN A 322 -6.32 -8.90 -19.40
N ALA A 323 -6.98 -8.56 -18.28
CA ALA A 323 -6.58 -7.45 -17.43
C ALA A 323 -5.18 -7.65 -16.81
N LEU A 324 -4.66 -8.88 -16.77
CA LEU A 324 -3.31 -9.16 -16.26
C LEU A 324 -2.21 -8.84 -17.28
N LYS A 325 -2.53 -8.48 -18.53
CA LYS A 325 -1.51 -8.22 -19.56
C LYS A 325 -0.51 -7.15 -19.10
N GLY A 326 0.77 -7.49 -19.16
CA GLY A 326 1.88 -6.62 -18.75
C GLY A 326 2.19 -6.66 -17.25
N LEU A 327 1.33 -7.26 -16.42
CA LEU A 327 1.59 -7.43 -14.99
C LEU A 327 2.76 -8.37 -14.75
N ASP A 328 3.67 -8.00 -13.87
CA ASP A 328 4.70 -8.90 -13.36
C ASP A 328 4.06 -9.96 -12.45
N GLY A 329 4.04 -11.22 -12.90
CA GLY A 329 3.40 -12.33 -12.18
C GLY A 329 4.00 -12.62 -10.81
N ARG A 330 5.22 -12.14 -10.54
CA ARG A 330 5.84 -12.24 -9.20
C ARG A 330 5.00 -11.50 -8.15
N LEU A 331 4.31 -10.42 -8.54
CA LEU A 331 3.50 -9.60 -7.64
C LEU A 331 2.23 -10.30 -7.16
N THR A 332 1.78 -11.35 -7.85
CA THR A 332 0.57 -12.11 -7.47
C THR A 332 0.89 -13.51 -6.99
N THR A 333 2.18 -13.89 -6.92
CA THR A 333 2.60 -15.29 -6.69
C THR A 333 2.08 -15.86 -5.38
N SER A 334 2.14 -15.08 -4.29
CA SER A 334 1.71 -15.51 -2.96
C SER A 334 0.20 -15.40 -2.75
N PHE A 335 -0.53 -14.80 -3.68
CA PHE A 335 -1.95 -14.51 -3.51
C PHE A 335 -2.84 -15.64 -4.02
N ARG A 336 -4.00 -15.76 -3.39
CA ARG A 336 -5.09 -16.66 -3.76
C ARG A 336 -6.42 -15.94 -3.60
N ALA A 337 -7.50 -16.54 -4.09
CA ALA A 337 -8.84 -16.00 -3.95
C ALA A 337 -9.25 -15.70 -2.50
N SER A 338 -8.79 -16.51 -1.54
CA SER A 338 -9.04 -16.34 -0.10
C SER A 338 -8.04 -15.41 0.60
N SER A 339 -6.97 -14.95 -0.06
CA SER A 339 -6.07 -13.93 0.49
C SER A 339 -6.86 -12.72 0.91
N ARG A 340 -6.60 -12.15 2.09
CA ARG A 340 -7.37 -11.02 2.63
C ARG A 340 -6.55 -9.76 2.71
N VAL A 341 -7.23 -8.63 2.59
CA VAL A 341 -6.65 -7.31 2.89
C VAL A 341 -6.49 -7.19 4.41
N HIS A 342 -5.25 -7.23 4.90
CA HIS A 342 -4.96 -7.04 6.33
C HIS A 342 -4.57 -5.61 6.67
N LEU A 343 -4.07 -4.87 5.68
CA LEU A 343 -3.62 -3.51 5.82
C LEU A 343 -4.20 -2.66 4.68
N GLY A 344 -4.82 -1.54 5.03
CA GLY A 344 -5.20 -0.47 4.12
C GLY A 344 -4.32 0.76 4.36
N GLN A 345 -3.96 1.48 3.30
CA GLN A 345 -3.16 2.69 3.40
C GLN A 345 -3.45 3.65 2.25
N CYS A 346 -3.29 4.96 2.47
CA CYS A 346 -3.48 5.99 1.45
C CYS A 346 -2.19 6.77 1.16
N GLY A 347 -2.22 7.57 0.09
CA GLY A 347 -1.20 8.56 -0.20
C GLY A 347 -1.24 9.77 0.75
N THR A 348 -0.35 10.73 0.49
CA THR A 348 -0.22 11.97 1.26
C THR A 348 -0.32 13.19 0.35
N TRP A 349 -1.05 14.21 0.78
CA TRP A 349 -1.16 15.52 0.14
C TRP A 349 -0.70 16.60 1.12
N GLY A 350 0.29 17.42 0.75
CA GLY A 350 0.99 18.32 1.68
C GLY A 350 2.36 17.80 2.08
N ASP A 351 2.68 17.88 3.38
CA ASP A 351 4.00 17.49 3.89
C ASP A 351 4.26 15.99 3.65
N PRO A 352 5.43 15.57 3.11
CA PRO A 352 5.66 14.14 2.84
C PRO A 352 5.89 13.27 4.08
N GLY A 353 5.93 13.84 5.29
CA GLY A 353 6.21 13.13 6.55
C GLY A 353 7.67 12.71 6.73
N THR A 354 8.53 12.95 5.73
CA THR A 354 9.93 12.48 5.76
C THR A 354 10.78 13.25 6.78
N ALA A 355 11.82 12.58 7.27
CA ALA A 355 12.78 13.16 8.21
C ALA A 355 13.66 14.24 7.56
N ASP A 356 14.03 14.02 6.30
CA ASP A 356 14.77 14.95 5.47
C ASP A 356 14.44 14.72 3.97
N ALA A 357 15.21 15.34 3.08
CA ALA A 357 15.03 15.26 1.63
C ALA A 357 15.65 14.01 0.99
N THR A 358 16.34 13.13 1.74
CA THR A 358 17.01 11.95 1.15
C THR A 358 16.04 10.93 0.56
N SER A 359 14.75 11.02 0.91
CA SER A 359 13.69 10.18 0.32
C SER A 359 13.62 10.29 -1.21
N ILE A 360 14.11 11.39 -1.80
CA ILE A 360 14.09 11.57 -3.26
C ILE A 360 14.88 10.50 -4.02
N PHE A 361 15.88 9.88 -3.38
CA PHE A 361 16.69 8.84 -4.01
C PHE A 361 15.93 7.52 -4.21
N PHE A 362 14.77 7.38 -3.58
CA PHE A 362 13.89 6.22 -3.72
C PHE A 362 12.70 6.47 -4.65
N PHE A 363 12.60 7.67 -5.25
CA PHE A 363 11.55 7.98 -6.20
C PHE A 363 11.84 7.42 -7.59
N ASN A 364 10.77 7.08 -8.29
CA ASN A 364 10.86 6.65 -9.68
C ASN A 364 11.26 7.80 -10.61
N GLU A 365 11.74 7.43 -11.81
CA GLU A 365 12.21 8.37 -12.81
C GLU A 365 11.17 9.47 -13.13
N PRO A 366 9.87 9.19 -13.37
CA PRO A 366 8.88 10.25 -13.62
C PRO A 366 8.79 11.29 -12.51
N SER A 367 8.88 10.87 -11.24
CA SER A 367 8.83 11.77 -10.08
C SER A 367 10.08 12.64 -9.99
N ILE A 368 11.26 12.06 -10.23
CA ILE A 368 12.52 12.81 -10.29
C ILE A 368 12.48 13.83 -11.43
N GLN A 369 12.00 13.44 -12.61
CA GLN A 369 11.87 14.34 -13.76
C GLN A 369 10.90 15.51 -13.49
N ARG A 370 9.84 15.29 -12.71
CA ARG A 370 8.96 16.38 -12.26
C ARG A 370 9.66 17.30 -11.27
N LEU A 371 10.36 16.74 -10.29
CA LEU A 371 11.12 17.51 -9.30
C LEU A 371 12.15 18.44 -9.94
N LEU A 372 12.91 17.93 -10.92
CA LEU A 372 13.94 18.69 -11.64
C LEU A 372 13.38 19.85 -12.50
N LYS A 373 12.06 19.94 -12.70
CA LYS A 373 11.42 21.00 -13.50
C LYS A 373 10.88 22.17 -12.70
N ILE A 374 10.82 22.07 -11.37
CA ILE A 374 10.08 23.03 -10.52
C ILE A 374 10.87 24.30 -10.23
N GLY A 375 12.20 24.26 -10.28
CA GLY A 375 13.02 25.44 -10.06
C GLY A 375 14.52 25.16 -10.10
N ASP A 376 15.30 26.23 -9.87
CA ASP A 376 16.76 26.21 -10.01
C ASP A 376 17.49 25.53 -8.83
N SER A 377 16.84 25.41 -7.66
CA SER A 377 17.42 24.82 -6.44
C SER A 377 16.55 23.70 -5.88
N LEU A 378 17.13 22.49 -5.82
CA LEU A 378 16.47 21.28 -5.36
C LEU A 378 16.08 21.36 -3.87
N GLU A 379 17.00 21.78 -3.01
CA GLU A 379 16.75 21.93 -1.57
C GLU A 379 15.70 22.99 -1.28
N THR A 380 15.69 24.09 -2.06
CA THR A 380 14.66 25.12 -1.94
C THR A 380 13.29 24.54 -2.25
N SER A 381 13.13 23.83 -3.37
CA SER A 381 11.87 23.17 -3.74
C SER A 381 11.42 22.16 -2.69
N LEU A 382 12.36 21.37 -2.14
CA LEU A 382 12.06 20.37 -1.11
C LEU A 382 11.79 20.97 0.27
N SER A 383 12.25 22.20 0.55
CA SER A 383 11.97 22.92 1.80
C SER A 383 10.54 23.47 1.88
N VAL A 384 9.84 23.58 0.74
CA VAL A 384 8.43 24.00 0.69
C VAL A 384 7.52 22.96 1.34
N ARG A 385 7.88 21.67 1.20
CA ARG A 385 7.11 20.52 1.71
C ARG A 385 5.64 20.53 1.25
N ALA A 386 5.40 21.04 0.05
CA ALA A 386 4.11 21.00 -0.63
C ALA A 386 4.20 20.01 -1.79
N GLY A 387 3.46 18.91 -1.69
CA GLY A 387 3.46 17.89 -2.72
C GLY A 387 2.32 16.88 -2.59
N TRP A 388 2.30 15.94 -3.50
CA TRP A 388 1.49 14.73 -3.43
C TRP A 388 2.42 13.53 -3.54
N MET A 389 2.17 12.48 -2.75
CA MET A 389 2.90 11.23 -2.81
C MET A 389 1.95 10.04 -2.64
N GLY A 390 1.72 9.25 -3.69
CA GLY A 390 0.75 8.15 -3.67
C GLY A 390 0.74 7.33 -4.94
N TYR A 391 -0.32 6.53 -5.13
CA TYR A 391 -0.57 5.81 -6.37
C TYR A 391 -1.61 6.56 -7.20
N GLN A 392 -1.53 6.45 -8.53
CA GLN A 392 -2.49 7.05 -9.45
C GLN A 392 -3.87 6.37 -9.44
N GLY A 393 -4.00 5.24 -8.75
CA GLY A 393 -5.20 4.43 -8.65
C GLY A 393 -5.02 3.40 -7.54
N ASP A 394 -6.10 2.69 -7.21
CA ASP A 394 -6.03 1.64 -6.20
C ASP A 394 -4.97 0.60 -6.58
N THR A 395 -4.17 0.16 -5.62
CA THR A 395 -3.04 -0.74 -5.87
C THR A 395 -2.95 -1.81 -4.81
N ILE A 396 -2.92 -3.07 -5.22
CA ILE A 396 -2.69 -4.20 -4.32
C ILE A 396 -1.19 -4.50 -4.27
N GLY A 397 -0.64 -4.55 -3.06
CA GLY A 397 0.73 -4.95 -2.81
C GLY A 397 0.81 -6.03 -1.74
N ALA A 398 2.01 -6.59 -1.55
CA ALA A 398 2.30 -7.52 -0.44
C ALA A 398 2.97 -6.82 0.75
N TYR A 399 3.11 -5.49 0.68
CA TYR A 399 3.99 -4.75 1.58
C TYR A 399 3.40 -3.39 1.95
N GLY A 400 3.24 -3.17 3.25
CA GLY A 400 2.77 -1.92 3.85
C GLY A 400 3.88 -0.88 3.92
N VAL A 401 3.56 0.37 3.62
CA VAL A 401 4.45 1.52 3.81
C VAL A 401 3.66 2.68 4.38
N MET A 402 4.21 3.33 5.41
CA MET A 402 3.84 4.66 5.93
C MET A 402 2.49 5.22 5.47
N SER A 403 1.52 5.35 6.38
CA SER A 403 0.26 6.03 6.05
C SER A 403 -0.29 6.89 7.18
N ALA A 404 -0.75 8.07 6.77
CA ALA A 404 -1.50 9.03 7.58
C ALA A 404 -2.85 8.46 8.07
N ILE A 405 -3.48 7.60 7.26
CA ILE A 405 -4.67 6.85 7.62
C ILE A 405 -4.39 5.39 7.31
N THR A 406 -4.29 4.58 8.36
CA THR A 406 -3.99 3.15 8.27
C THR A 406 -5.21 2.32 8.64
N GLY A 407 -5.66 1.45 7.74
CA GLY A 407 -6.68 0.44 8.02
C GLY A 407 -6.05 -0.87 8.47
N LEU A 408 -6.55 -1.47 9.54
CA LEU A 408 -6.06 -2.73 10.12
C LEU A 408 -7.19 -3.75 10.25
N ASN A 409 -7.02 -4.94 9.68
CA ASN A 409 -7.90 -6.06 9.97
C ASN A 409 -7.32 -6.87 11.14
N HIS A 410 -7.75 -6.57 12.37
CA HIS A 410 -7.20 -7.18 13.58
C HIS A 410 -7.98 -8.41 14.06
N HIS A 411 -8.69 -9.09 13.14
CA HIS A 411 -9.24 -10.44 13.35
C HIS A 411 -8.18 -11.55 13.21
N VAL A 412 -6.97 -11.18 12.78
CA VAL A 412 -5.80 -12.04 12.74
C VAL A 412 -4.73 -11.47 13.65
N LEU A 413 -3.75 -12.28 14.05
CA LEU A 413 -2.62 -11.81 14.83
C LEU A 413 -1.79 -10.80 14.01
N LEU A 414 -1.77 -9.53 14.41
CA LEU A 414 -0.89 -8.51 13.82
C LEU A 414 0.43 -8.42 14.62
N PRO A 415 1.56 -8.09 13.99
CA PRO A 415 2.81 -7.86 14.72
C PRO A 415 2.72 -6.56 15.54
N PRO A 416 3.51 -6.39 16.61
CA PRO A 416 3.61 -5.11 17.29
C PRO A 416 4.39 -4.09 16.43
N TYR A 417 4.22 -2.80 16.72
CA TYR A 417 5.15 -1.76 16.29
C TYR A 417 6.38 -1.73 17.19
N LEU A 418 7.54 -1.35 16.63
CA LEU A 418 8.70 -1.04 17.45
C LEU A 418 8.37 0.19 18.32
N PRO A 419 8.42 0.09 19.67
CA PRO A 419 7.89 1.15 20.53
C PRO A 419 8.58 2.51 20.40
N ALA A 420 9.89 2.51 20.15
CA ALA A 420 10.71 3.72 20.08
C ALA A 420 11.67 3.73 18.89
N GLY A 421 12.00 4.93 18.42
CA GLY A 421 12.78 5.14 17.19
C GLY A 421 11.89 5.29 15.95
N ARG A 422 12.46 5.77 14.84
CA ARG A 422 11.74 5.97 13.57
C ARG A 422 11.72 4.71 12.71
N GLY A 423 10.70 4.59 11.86
CA GLY A 423 10.57 3.47 10.90
C GLY A 423 9.87 2.25 11.50
N GLU A 424 9.17 2.46 12.61
CA GLU A 424 8.34 1.48 13.28
C GLU A 424 7.21 0.94 12.38
N ASP A 425 6.68 1.78 11.50
CA ASP A 425 5.64 1.44 10.52
C ASP A 425 6.19 0.56 9.38
N LEU A 426 7.39 0.87 8.89
CA LEU A 426 8.09 0.06 7.91
C LEU A 426 8.39 -1.33 8.49
N LEU A 427 8.91 -1.40 9.71
CA LEU A 427 9.17 -2.68 10.37
C LEU A 427 7.88 -3.46 10.62
N PHE A 428 6.80 -2.80 11.03
CA PHE A 428 5.47 -3.42 11.14
C PHE A 428 5.03 -4.03 9.80
N GLY A 429 5.16 -3.30 8.69
CA GLY A 429 4.85 -3.79 7.34
C GLY A 429 5.68 -5.01 6.94
N VAL A 430 6.99 -5.00 7.22
CA VAL A 430 7.88 -6.16 7.00
C VAL A 430 7.40 -7.36 7.83
N MET A 431 7.18 -7.17 9.13
CA MET A 431 6.77 -8.27 10.02
C MET A 431 5.41 -8.83 9.62
N LEU A 432 4.47 -7.98 9.19
CA LEU A 432 3.14 -8.40 8.77
C LEU A 432 3.23 -9.30 7.54
N GLN A 433 4.03 -8.92 6.55
CA GLN A 433 4.30 -9.75 5.38
C GLN A 433 4.91 -11.10 5.75
N ARG A 434 5.75 -11.18 6.80
CA ARG A 434 6.35 -12.45 7.24
C ARG A 434 5.40 -13.33 8.04
N LEU A 435 4.53 -12.73 8.85
CA LEU A 435 3.50 -13.45 9.59
C LEU A 435 2.37 -13.96 8.67
N HIS A 436 2.00 -13.16 7.67
CA HIS A 436 0.91 -13.45 6.74
C HIS A 436 1.37 -13.25 5.28
N PRO A 437 2.19 -14.16 4.74
CA PRO A 437 2.78 -14.02 3.39
C PRO A 437 1.77 -14.03 2.24
N GLU A 438 0.57 -14.56 2.49
CA GLU A 438 -0.53 -14.56 1.51
C GLU A 438 -1.49 -13.38 1.71
N SER A 439 -1.24 -12.48 2.67
CA SER A 439 -2.09 -11.30 2.90
C SER A 439 -1.79 -10.16 1.94
N ALA A 440 -2.85 -9.44 1.59
CA ALA A 440 -2.79 -8.28 0.74
C ALA A 440 -2.72 -6.99 1.56
N VAL A 441 -2.02 -6.01 0.98
CA VAL A 441 -2.07 -4.60 1.37
C VAL A 441 -2.82 -3.85 0.28
N PHE A 442 -3.89 -3.15 0.66
CA PHE A 442 -4.65 -2.32 -0.25
C PHE A 442 -4.18 -0.87 -0.13
N ASN A 443 -3.63 -0.34 -1.22
CA ASN A 443 -3.23 1.05 -1.32
C ASN A 443 -4.35 1.80 -2.03
N GLU A 444 -4.94 2.74 -1.32
CA GLU A 444 -5.97 3.62 -1.85
C GLU A 444 -5.40 4.55 -2.92
N GLY A 445 -6.14 4.73 -4.02
CA GLY A 445 -5.80 5.65 -5.11
C GLY A 445 -6.02 7.13 -4.81
N TRP A 446 -6.23 7.48 -3.54
CA TRP A 446 -6.39 8.84 -3.04
C TRP A 446 -5.37 9.16 -1.93
N ALA A 447 -5.25 10.43 -1.56
CA ALA A 447 -4.31 10.89 -0.54
C ALA A 447 -5.01 11.65 0.59
N ALA A 448 -4.51 11.51 1.82
CA ALA A 448 -4.95 12.32 2.95
C ALA A 448 -4.15 13.64 3.01
N PRO A 449 -4.79 14.80 3.22
CA PRO A 449 -4.09 16.03 3.55
C PRO A 449 -3.31 15.90 4.85
N HIS A 450 -2.05 16.30 4.86
CA HIS A 450 -1.14 16.22 6.01
C HIS A 450 -0.46 17.58 6.21
N TYR A 451 -0.78 18.19 7.35
CA TYR A 451 -0.42 19.56 7.73
C TYR A 451 0.15 19.60 9.15
N PRO A 452 1.44 19.24 9.30
CA PRO A 452 2.14 19.38 10.57
C PRO A 452 2.04 20.79 11.15
N VAL A 453 1.97 20.90 12.47
CA VAL A 453 2.01 22.19 13.18
C VAL A 453 3.42 22.76 13.18
N GLU A 454 4.45 21.91 13.20
CA GLU A 454 5.84 22.38 13.24
C GLU A 454 6.33 22.88 11.88
N ASP A 455 7.14 23.94 11.88
CA ASP A 455 7.90 24.32 10.69
C ASP A 455 8.96 23.24 10.38
N ARG A 456 8.76 22.56 9.25
CA ARG A 456 9.62 21.48 8.76
C ARG A 456 10.47 21.90 7.57
N SER A 457 10.56 23.20 7.24
CA SER A 457 11.33 23.71 6.09
C SER A 457 12.79 23.24 6.07
N THR A 458 13.41 23.13 7.25
CA THR A 458 14.80 22.63 7.39
C THR A 458 15.00 21.18 6.96
N ARG A 459 13.92 20.38 6.83
CA ARG A 459 13.94 19.01 6.32
C ARG A 459 14.07 18.95 4.79
N GLY A 460 14.11 20.08 4.09
CA GLY A 460 14.43 20.15 2.66
C GLY A 460 15.91 19.90 2.34
N LYS A 461 16.78 19.83 3.36
CA LYS A 461 18.23 19.63 3.19
C LYS A 461 18.57 18.22 2.72
N LEU A 462 19.48 18.13 1.77
CA LEU A 462 20.04 16.87 1.29
C LEU A 462 21.26 16.51 2.11
N ASN A 463 21.12 15.52 2.96
CA ASN A 463 22.23 14.95 3.70
C ASN A 463 22.89 13.83 2.88
N PRO A 464 24.21 13.62 2.99
CA PRO A 464 24.85 12.45 2.43
C PRO A 464 24.17 11.17 2.96
N VAL A 465 23.84 10.25 2.05
CA VAL A 465 23.34 8.93 2.46
C VAL A 465 24.48 8.22 3.17
N THR A 466 24.36 8.07 4.49
CA THR A 466 25.25 7.21 5.26
C THR A 466 24.73 5.79 5.13
N VAL A 467 25.47 4.96 4.37
CA VAL A 467 25.17 3.54 4.16
C VAL A 467 25.71 2.71 5.30
#